data_AF-V2XZ93-F1
#
_entry.id   AF-V2XZ93-F1
#
_cell.length_a   1.000
_cell.length_b   1.000
_cell.length_c   1.000
_cell.angle_alpha   90.00
_cell.angle_beta   90.00
_cell.angle_gamma   90.00
#
_symmetry.space_group_name_H-M   'P 1'
#
loop_
_entity.id
_entity.type
_entity.pdbx_description
1 polymer ?
#
loop_
_entity_poly.entity_id
_entity_poly.type
_entity_poly.pdbx_seq_one_letter_code
_entity_poly.pdbx_strand_id
1 'polypeptide(L)'
;MRVNNGLSRLKTDVGGSASVPSTPTKRRARKDTTQSPEAEPPTKTSPSKKKPRVSKKAEKEVRLAQLLEYAQNFFHELNALVFKNGIPKQTVLRWNNKLYTTAGKARYNKGRNEGKGHSEIELAPKILEDEERIRLTLAHEMCHLACWIIDGDLHESHGTLFKSWGARVMEARPDITVKTTHNYEITHPYRWQCTDCQLIYGRFSKSIKPDESRCGKCGDPKNTNKGILIALHKKRVKDSQTPVAKISRMAASKPRDSPSAIFSRKAPTVPEAELLSDDEVEVICDVSTATTADTCTPSVDDSSDPEIEFIAIKMNSATLTD
;
A
#
# COMPACT_ATOMS: atom_id res chain seq x y z
N MET A 1 51.36 -43.06 4.58
CA MET A 1 51.12 -44.20 5.50
C MET A 1 49.83 -43.88 6.25
N ARG A 2 48.74 -44.66 6.11
CA ARG A 2 48.41 -45.99 6.69
C ARG A 2 47.83 -45.90 8.12
N VAL A 3 46.51 -46.14 8.23
CA VAL A 3 45.74 -46.78 9.35
C VAL A 3 45.75 -46.11 10.75
N ASN A 4 44.83 -46.32 11.71
CA ASN A 4 43.52 -47.03 11.88
C ASN A 4 42.83 -46.42 13.14
N ASN A 5 41.59 -46.65 13.58
CA ASN A 5 40.28 -47.11 13.05
C ASN A 5 39.23 -46.82 14.15
N GLY A 6 37.91 -46.84 13.89
CA GLY A 6 36.91 -46.53 14.94
C GLY A 6 35.42 -46.74 14.59
N LEU A 7 35.05 -47.86 13.95
CA LEU A 7 33.65 -48.16 13.62
C LEU A 7 32.91 -48.86 14.77
N SER A 8 31.68 -48.45 15.07
CA SER A 8 30.69 -49.24 15.82
C SER A 8 29.26 -48.97 15.33
N ARG A 9 28.44 -50.01 15.20
CA ARG A 9 27.12 -49.96 14.53
C ARG A 9 26.19 -51.03 15.13
N LEU A 10 24.98 -50.66 15.52
CA LEU A 10 23.92 -51.59 15.93
C LEU A 10 22.58 -51.25 15.24
N LYS A 11 21.89 -52.31 14.80
CA LYS A 11 20.45 -52.42 14.54
C LYS A 11 19.91 -53.45 15.57
N THR A 12 18.63 -53.78 15.77
CA THR A 12 17.33 -53.53 15.08
C THR A 12 16.30 -52.99 16.12
N ASP A 13 14.96 -53.17 16.18
CA ASP A 13 13.84 -53.78 15.40
C ASP A 13 12.55 -52.97 15.77
N VAL A 14 11.55 -52.71 14.91
CA VAL A 14 10.40 -53.54 14.41
C VAL A 14 9.27 -53.81 15.42
N GLY A 15 8.02 -53.52 14.98
CA GLY A 15 6.75 -53.65 15.71
C GLY A 15 6.28 -52.32 16.33
N GLY A 16 5.05 -51.81 16.21
CA GLY A 16 3.72 -52.42 15.94
C GLY A 16 2.81 -52.13 17.15
N SER A 17 1.51 -51.83 17.08
CA SER A 17 0.54 -51.65 15.98
C SER A 17 -0.57 -50.67 16.42
N ALA A 18 -1.46 -50.24 15.52
CA ALA A 18 -2.58 -49.33 15.83
C ALA A 18 -3.86 -50.08 16.25
N SER A 19 -4.71 -49.48 17.12
CA SER A 19 -6.14 -49.83 17.27
C SER A 19 -6.97 -48.82 18.07
N VAL A 20 -8.05 -48.34 17.43
CA VAL A 20 -9.26 -47.68 17.97
C VAL A 20 -10.36 -48.10 16.97
N PRO A 21 -11.57 -48.60 17.34
CA PRO A 21 -12.47 -48.03 18.36
C PRO A 21 -13.27 -49.06 19.20
N SER A 22 -14.19 -48.58 20.06
CA SER A 22 -15.41 -49.32 20.46
C SER A 22 -16.50 -48.41 21.03
N THR A 23 -17.71 -48.51 20.48
CA THR A 23 -18.98 -48.05 21.08
C THR A 23 -19.93 -49.24 21.26
N PRO A 24 -20.70 -49.32 22.37
CA PRO A 24 -21.74 -50.34 22.47
C PRO A 24 -23.15 -49.82 22.86
N THR A 25 -24.14 -50.33 22.12
CA THR A 25 -25.56 -50.56 22.48
C THR A 25 -26.57 -49.42 22.70
N LYS A 26 -27.72 -49.59 22.02
CA LYS A 26 -29.04 -49.05 22.40
C LYS A 26 -29.71 -49.94 23.44
N ARG A 27 -30.61 -49.40 24.27
CA ARG A 27 -31.75 -50.14 24.89
C ARG A 27 -33.06 -49.37 24.75
N ARG A 28 -34.20 -50.02 25.00
CA ARG A 28 -35.53 -49.63 24.46
C ARG A 28 -36.67 -49.95 25.46
N ALA A 29 -37.41 -48.94 25.91
CA ALA A 29 -38.78 -48.97 26.47
C ALA A 29 -39.28 -47.50 26.50
N ARG A 30 -40.52 -47.09 26.14
CA ARG A 30 -41.91 -47.53 26.44
C ARG A 30 -42.33 -47.23 27.89
N LYS A 31 -43.48 -46.59 28.18
CA LYS A 31 -44.52 -45.93 27.32
C LYS A 31 -45.39 -44.99 28.20
N ASP A 32 -46.37 -44.33 27.57
CA ASP A 32 -47.56 -43.63 28.13
C ASP A 32 -47.33 -42.18 28.62
N THR A 33 -48.29 -41.25 28.51
CA THR A 33 -49.75 -41.38 28.27
C THR A 33 -50.30 -40.57 27.08
N THR A 34 -51.41 -41.04 26.52
CA THR A 34 -52.24 -40.48 25.42
C THR A 34 -52.88 -39.10 25.69
N GLN A 35 -52.94 -38.25 24.65
CA GLN A 35 -54.16 -37.50 24.28
C GLN A 35 -54.17 -37.08 22.80
N SER A 36 -55.36 -36.76 22.28
CA SER A 36 -55.67 -36.55 20.85
C SER A 36 -55.59 -35.06 20.42
N PRO A 37 -55.60 -34.75 19.11
CA PRO A 37 -55.32 -33.40 18.62
C PRO A 37 -56.56 -32.48 18.57
N GLU A 38 -56.43 -31.30 19.16
CA GLU A 38 -57.23 -30.11 18.80
C GLU A 38 -56.54 -29.41 17.61
N ALA A 39 -57.31 -28.86 16.66
CA ALA A 39 -56.75 -28.30 15.42
C ALA A 39 -56.72 -26.76 15.43
N GLU A 40 -55.55 -26.16 15.67
CA GLU A 40 -55.33 -24.71 15.58
C GLU A 40 -54.73 -24.25 14.24
N PRO A 41 -55.02 -23.02 13.78
CA PRO A 41 -54.71 -22.56 12.42
C PRO A 41 -53.22 -22.22 12.20
N PRO A 42 -52.75 -22.22 10.94
CA PRO A 42 -51.35 -21.95 10.61
C PRO A 42 -50.92 -20.53 11.01
N THR A 43 -50.08 -20.44 12.04
CA THR A 43 -49.45 -19.18 12.47
C THR A 43 -48.51 -18.66 11.39
N LYS A 44 -48.73 -17.42 10.95
CA LYS A 44 -47.99 -16.81 9.84
C LYS A 44 -46.53 -16.60 10.25
N THR A 45 -45.60 -17.27 9.57
CA THR A 45 -44.16 -17.15 9.83
C THR A 45 -43.64 -15.76 9.47
N SER A 46 -43.34 -14.97 10.50
CA SER A 46 -42.73 -13.64 10.37
C SER A 46 -41.43 -13.70 9.55
N PRO A 47 -41.20 -12.79 8.59
CA PRO A 47 -40.00 -12.83 7.76
C PRO A 47 -38.75 -12.51 8.59
N SER A 48 -37.84 -13.48 8.67
CA SER A 48 -36.56 -13.35 9.40
C SER A 48 -35.81 -12.09 9.00
N LYS A 49 -35.54 -11.20 9.97
CA LYS A 49 -34.81 -9.94 9.77
C LYS A 49 -33.44 -10.21 9.16
N LYS A 50 -33.29 -9.95 7.86
CA LYS A 50 -32.02 -10.10 7.14
C LYS A 50 -31.00 -9.15 7.78
N LYS A 51 -29.87 -9.69 8.27
CA LYS A 51 -28.76 -8.87 8.77
C LYS A 51 -28.33 -7.88 7.68
N PRO A 52 -28.07 -6.60 8.01
CA PRO A 52 -27.66 -5.61 7.01
C PRO A 52 -26.34 -6.05 6.39
N ARG A 53 -26.35 -6.34 5.08
CA ARG A 53 -25.15 -6.72 4.36
C ARG A 53 -24.31 -5.47 4.13
N VAL A 54 -23.26 -5.32 4.93
CA VAL A 54 -22.23 -4.29 4.75
C VAL A 54 -21.68 -4.38 3.33
N SER A 55 -21.37 -3.23 2.72
CA SER A 55 -20.81 -3.22 1.36
C SER A 55 -19.33 -3.56 1.38
N LYS A 56 -18.85 -4.27 0.34
CA LYS A 56 -17.41 -4.57 0.15
C LYS A 56 -16.52 -3.32 0.05
N LYS A 57 -17.12 -2.13 -0.15
CA LYS A 57 -16.44 -0.84 -0.03
C LYS A 57 -16.21 -0.51 1.45
N ALA A 58 -17.27 -0.49 2.26
CA ALA A 58 -17.21 -0.21 3.69
C ALA A 58 -16.33 -1.23 4.47
N GLU A 59 -16.37 -2.51 4.09
CA GLU A 59 -15.45 -3.54 4.63
C GLU A 59 -13.97 -3.17 4.40
N LYS A 60 -13.63 -2.65 3.21
CA LYS A 60 -12.28 -2.18 2.89
C LYS A 60 -11.93 -0.86 3.57
N GLU A 61 -12.90 0.03 3.80
CA GLU A 61 -12.68 1.30 4.51
C GLU A 61 -12.41 1.06 6.00
N VAL A 62 -13.16 0.14 6.64
CA VAL A 62 -12.89 -0.31 8.03
C VAL A 62 -11.52 -0.98 8.14
N ARG A 63 -11.18 -1.92 7.25
CA ARG A 63 -9.85 -2.57 7.31
C ARG A 63 -8.72 -1.58 7.02
N LEU A 64 -8.90 -0.62 6.12
CA LEU A 64 -7.90 0.42 5.91
C LEU A 64 -7.68 1.21 7.20
N ALA A 65 -8.74 1.67 7.88
CA ALA A 65 -8.63 2.40 9.14
C ALA A 65 -7.85 1.62 10.22
N GLN A 66 -8.11 0.31 10.36
CA GLN A 66 -7.34 -0.58 11.25
C GLN A 66 -5.84 -0.61 10.89
N LEU A 67 -5.51 -0.65 9.61
CA LEU A 67 -4.11 -0.63 9.14
C LEU A 67 -3.44 0.75 9.32
N LEU A 68 -4.19 1.86 9.26
CA LEU A 68 -3.68 3.20 9.60
C LEU A 68 -3.27 3.26 11.08
N GLU A 69 -4.18 2.86 11.97
CA GLU A 69 -4.00 2.85 13.42
C GLU A 69 -2.85 1.92 13.83
N TYR A 70 -2.81 0.71 13.25
CA TYR A 70 -1.74 -0.25 13.45
C TYR A 70 -0.36 0.33 13.10
N ALA A 71 -0.22 0.97 11.93
CA ALA A 71 1.04 1.57 11.51
C ALA A 71 1.49 2.70 12.44
N GLN A 72 0.57 3.56 12.92
CA GLN A 72 0.93 4.64 13.84
C GLN A 72 1.37 4.09 15.22
N ASN A 73 0.68 3.08 15.74
CA ASN A 73 1.04 2.43 17.00
C ASN A 73 2.39 1.71 16.90
N PHE A 74 2.61 0.95 15.82
CA PHE A 74 3.88 0.27 15.57
C PHE A 74 5.05 1.25 15.33
N PHE A 75 4.82 2.39 14.66
CA PHE A 75 5.82 3.46 14.54
C PHE A 75 6.24 3.99 15.93
N HIS A 76 5.29 4.28 16.83
CA HIS A 76 5.60 4.73 18.17
C HIS A 76 6.35 3.67 19.00
N GLU A 77 5.91 2.40 18.91
CA GLU A 77 6.53 1.26 19.58
C GLU A 77 8.00 1.11 19.15
N LEU A 78 8.25 0.96 17.85
CA LEU A 78 9.59 0.72 17.31
C LEU A 78 10.52 1.93 17.52
N ASN A 79 9.99 3.15 17.46
CA ASN A 79 10.74 4.38 17.75
C ASN A 79 11.22 4.42 19.21
N ALA A 80 10.37 4.07 20.17
CA ALA A 80 10.76 4.00 21.57
C ALA A 80 11.75 2.85 21.84
N LEU A 81 11.48 1.68 21.26
CA LEU A 81 12.13 0.40 21.56
C LEU A 81 13.50 0.22 20.87
N VAL A 82 13.65 0.67 19.62
CA VAL A 82 14.91 0.57 18.86
C VAL A 82 15.62 1.91 18.74
N PHE A 83 14.89 2.94 18.31
CA PHE A 83 15.45 4.24 17.91
C PHE A 83 15.54 5.26 19.06
N LYS A 84 15.25 4.83 20.30
CA LYS A 84 15.36 5.64 21.54
C LYS A 84 14.55 6.94 21.54
N ASN A 85 13.47 7.02 20.76
CA ASN A 85 12.69 8.24 20.44
C ASN A 85 13.46 9.29 19.62
N GLY A 86 14.58 8.92 18.97
CA GLY A 86 15.39 9.81 18.14
C GLY A 86 14.76 10.16 16.79
N ILE A 87 13.82 9.35 16.28
CA ILE A 87 12.98 9.73 15.14
C ILE A 87 11.86 10.65 15.67
N PRO A 88 11.56 11.81 15.05
CA PRO A 88 10.58 12.75 15.60
C PRO A 88 9.17 12.13 15.74
N LYS A 89 8.48 12.36 16.86
CA LYS A 89 7.13 11.81 17.08
C LYS A 89 6.08 12.40 16.13
N GLN A 90 6.37 13.57 15.55
CA GLN A 90 5.58 14.23 14.52
C GLN A 90 5.90 13.76 13.08
N THR A 91 6.71 12.71 12.87
CA THR A 91 6.90 12.11 11.54
C THR A 91 5.56 11.68 10.95
N VAL A 92 5.26 12.16 9.74
CA VAL A 92 3.96 11.93 9.10
C VAL A 92 3.94 10.58 8.38
N LEU A 93 2.99 9.70 8.72
CA LEU A 93 2.72 8.47 7.95
C LEU A 93 1.71 8.76 6.83
N ARG A 94 2.20 9.09 5.62
CA ARG A 94 1.34 9.50 4.48
C ARG A 94 0.92 8.30 3.63
N TRP A 95 -0.34 7.91 3.71
CA TRP A 95 -0.88 6.81 2.91
C TRP A 95 -1.20 7.23 1.46
N ASN A 96 -0.21 7.08 0.57
CA ASN A 96 -0.27 7.56 -0.80
C ASN A 96 -0.89 6.55 -1.78
N ASN A 97 -2.13 6.82 -2.19
CA ASN A 97 -2.86 6.04 -3.20
C ASN A 97 -2.23 6.00 -4.61
N LYS A 98 -1.18 6.78 -4.89
CA LYS A 98 -0.42 6.80 -6.15
C LYS A 98 0.95 6.09 -6.06
N LEU A 99 1.36 5.62 -4.87
CA LEU A 99 2.60 4.86 -4.71
C LEU A 99 2.38 3.43 -5.24
N TYR A 100 3.12 3.04 -6.28
CA TYR A 100 2.84 1.84 -7.08
C TYR A 100 4.06 0.94 -7.37
N THR A 101 5.29 1.46 -7.22
CA THR A 101 6.55 0.77 -7.52
C THR A 101 7.19 0.17 -6.27
N THR A 102 7.08 0.88 -5.15
CA THR A 102 7.46 0.46 -3.80
C THR A 102 6.23 0.49 -2.89
N ALA A 103 6.28 -0.13 -1.72
CA ALA A 103 5.24 0.01 -0.70
C ALA A 103 5.55 1.07 0.36
N GLY A 104 6.83 1.39 0.57
CA GLY A 104 7.31 2.42 1.48
C GLY A 104 8.19 3.45 0.76
N LYS A 105 8.22 4.69 1.27
CA LYS A 105 9.30 5.64 0.99
C LYS A 105 9.45 6.67 2.11
N ALA A 106 10.54 6.59 2.85
CA ALA A 106 11.01 7.62 3.76
C ALA A 106 11.36 8.91 3.01
N ARG A 107 11.13 10.05 3.67
CA ARG A 107 11.59 11.39 3.27
C ARG A 107 12.04 12.15 4.52
N TYR A 108 13.16 12.85 4.41
CA TYR A 108 13.58 13.84 5.39
C TYR A 108 14.02 15.12 4.70
N ASN A 109 13.70 16.26 5.31
CA ASN A 109 14.21 17.57 4.94
C ASN A 109 14.80 18.20 6.20
N LYS A 110 16.14 18.37 6.21
CA LYS A 110 16.87 19.07 7.26
C LYS A 110 16.62 20.57 7.09
N GLY A 111 15.62 21.08 7.80
CA GLY A 111 15.18 22.48 7.71
C GLY A 111 16.30 23.47 8.03
N ARG A 112 16.23 24.68 7.45
CA ARG A 112 17.26 25.73 7.53
C ARG A 112 17.62 26.21 8.96
N ASN A 113 16.76 25.92 9.94
CA ASN A 113 17.04 26.17 11.35
C ASN A 113 17.00 24.82 12.08
N GLU A 114 17.88 24.64 13.06
CA GLU A 114 17.85 23.49 13.96
C GLU A 114 16.45 23.31 14.57
N GLY A 115 15.99 22.06 14.68
CA GLY A 115 14.64 21.71 15.12
C GLY A 115 13.51 21.87 14.08
N LYS A 116 13.71 22.54 12.93
CA LYS A 116 12.67 22.67 11.87
C LYS A 116 12.72 21.57 10.81
N GLY A 117 13.23 20.39 11.14
CA GLY A 117 13.29 19.24 10.23
C GLY A 117 11.91 18.61 9.99
N HIS A 118 11.56 18.32 8.74
CA HIS A 118 10.32 17.61 8.38
C HIS A 118 10.64 16.18 7.94
N SER A 119 10.09 15.19 8.63
CA SER A 119 10.20 13.77 8.29
C SER A 119 8.82 13.18 7.95
N GLU A 120 8.80 12.32 6.95
CA GLU A 120 7.59 11.66 6.45
C GLU A 120 7.95 10.25 5.98
N ILE A 121 7.00 9.32 6.11
CA ILE A 121 7.04 8.00 5.49
C ILE A 121 5.81 7.86 4.61
N GLU A 122 5.99 7.77 3.31
CA GLU A 122 4.92 7.40 2.38
C GLU A 122 4.66 5.89 2.45
N LEU A 123 3.39 5.49 2.50
CA LEU A 123 2.94 4.10 2.59
C LEU A 123 1.88 3.79 1.50
N ALA A 124 1.96 2.63 0.84
CA ALA A 124 1.09 2.27 -0.28
C ALA A 124 -0.12 1.40 0.15
N PRO A 125 -1.35 1.95 0.25
CA PRO A 125 -2.56 1.22 0.68
C PRO A 125 -3.06 0.15 -0.32
N LYS A 126 -2.36 -0.05 -1.45
CA LYS A 126 -2.64 -1.07 -2.48
C LYS A 126 -1.63 -2.21 -2.48
N ILE A 127 -0.65 -2.17 -1.58
CA ILE A 127 0.42 -3.16 -1.43
C ILE A 127 0.46 -3.65 0.03
N LEU A 128 0.25 -2.74 0.98
CA LEU A 128 0.10 -2.98 2.41
C LEU A 128 -1.37 -3.29 2.75
N GLU A 129 -1.84 -4.50 2.43
CA GLU A 129 -3.19 -4.97 2.79
C GLU A 129 -3.23 -5.77 4.13
N ASP A 130 -2.08 -5.90 4.79
CA ASP A 130 -1.86 -6.67 6.02
C ASP A 130 -0.74 -6.07 6.92
N GLU A 131 -0.72 -6.52 8.18
CA GLU A 131 0.14 -6.03 9.26
C GLU A 131 1.59 -6.52 9.18
N GLU A 132 1.85 -7.64 8.50
CA GLU A 132 3.20 -8.18 8.31
C GLU A 132 3.97 -7.33 7.29
N ARG A 133 3.34 -7.04 6.15
CA ARG A 133 3.86 -6.11 5.16
C ARG A 133 4.08 -4.72 5.75
N ILE A 134 3.18 -4.25 6.63
CA ILE A 134 3.38 -2.97 7.34
C ILE A 134 4.60 -3.04 8.26
N ARG A 135 4.74 -4.05 9.12
CA ARG A 135 5.92 -4.20 10.00
C ARG A 135 7.23 -4.19 9.22
N LEU A 136 7.36 -5.04 8.20
CA LEU A 136 8.57 -5.18 7.40
C LEU A 136 8.92 -3.89 6.62
N THR A 137 7.89 -3.21 6.08
CA THR A 137 8.08 -1.97 5.31
C THR A 137 8.40 -0.79 6.23
N LEU A 138 7.57 -0.55 7.25
CA LEU A 138 7.73 0.59 8.15
C LEU A 138 9.03 0.52 8.95
N ALA A 139 9.48 -0.69 9.35
CA ALA A 139 10.81 -0.88 9.92
C ALA A 139 11.94 -0.48 8.96
N HIS A 140 11.85 -0.85 7.68
CA HIS A 140 12.82 -0.45 6.64
C HIS A 140 12.88 1.07 6.46
N GLU A 141 11.72 1.73 6.34
CA GLU A 141 11.64 3.19 6.22
C GLU A 141 12.14 3.92 7.48
N MET A 142 11.92 3.35 8.68
CA MET A 142 12.43 3.91 9.92
C MET A 142 13.95 3.76 10.05
N CYS A 143 14.56 2.69 9.53
CA CYS A 143 16.02 2.58 9.44
C CYS A 143 16.63 3.69 8.56
N HIS A 144 15.99 4.04 7.44
CA HIS A 144 16.41 5.20 6.63
C HIS A 144 16.33 6.51 7.43
N LEU A 145 15.19 6.78 8.09
CA LEU A 145 15.07 7.97 8.93
C LEU A 145 16.09 7.99 10.09
N ALA A 146 16.46 6.84 10.65
CA ALA A 146 17.47 6.75 11.69
C ALA A 146 18.86 7.18 11.21
N CYS A 147 19.30 6.72 10.03
CA CYS A 147 20.55 7.18 9.43
C CYS A 147 20.53 8.70 9.19
N TRP A 148 19.44 9.19 8.60
CA TRP A 148 19.34 10.60 8.19
C TRP A 148 19.15 11.60 9.35
N ILE A 149 18.61 11.15 10.49
CA ILE A 149 18.23 12.02 11.62
C ILE A 149 19.09 11.77 12.86
N ILE A 150 19.40 10.51 13.19
CA ILE A 150 20.14 10.14 14.41
C ILE A 150 21.64 10.11 14.14
N ASP A 151 22.08 9.49 13.05
CA ASP A 151 23.49 9.46 12.66
C ASP A 151 23.88 10.72 11.84
N GLY A 152 22.90 11.37 11.20
CA GLY A 152 23.04 12.65 10.50
C GLY A 152 23.54 12.56 9.05
N ASP A 153 23.77 11.35 8.53
CA ASP A 153 24.20 11.09 7.15
C ASP A 153 22.99 11.07 6.21
N LEU A 154 22.90 12.03 5.29
CA LEU A 154 21.80 12.15 4.32
C LEU A 154 22.02 11.36 3.02
N HIS A 155 23.20 10.75 2.84
CA HIS A 155 23.59 10.01 1.64
C HIS A 155 23.54 8.50 1.86
N GLU A 156 23.55 8.04 3.11
CA GLU A 156 23.28 6.65 3.46
C GLU A 156 21.93 6.17 2.91
N SER A 157 21.98 4.98 2.31
CA SER A 157 20.85 4.25 1.74
C SER A 157 20.77 2.88 2.40
N HIS A 158 21.58 1.92 1.95
CA HIS A 158 21.60 0.53 2.44
C HIS A 158 23.00 0.06 2.82
N GLY A 159 23.88 1.00 3.18
CA GLY A 159 25.25 0.81 3.64
C GLY A 159 25.34 0.31 5.08
N THR A 160 26.39 0.74 5.80
CA THR A 160 26.78 0.20 7.10
C THR A 160 25.86 0.69 8.23
N LEU A 161 25.45 1.96 8.22
CA LEU A 161 24.57 2.51 9.25
C LEU A 161 23.18 1.89 9.12
N PHE A 162 22.64 1.79 7.89
CA PHE A 162 21.34 1.15 7.64
C PHE A 162 21.34 -0.30 8.11
N LYS A 163 22.40 -1.07 7.79
CA LYS A 163 22.54 -2.47 8.24
C LYS A 163 22.65 -2.56 9.77
N SER A 164 23.28 -1.60 10.43
CA SER A 164 23.36 -1.57 11.90
C SER A 164 22.01 -1.31 12.57
N TRP A 165 21.18 -0.41 12.00
CA TRP A 165 19.81 -0.20 12.47
C TRP A 165 18.91 -1.38 12.16
N GLY A 166 19.03 -1.97 10.98
CA GLY A 166 18.34 -3.22 10.62
C GLY A 166 18.66 -4.35 11.61
N ALA A 167 19.92 -4.51 12.00
CA ALA A 167 20.32 -5.48 13.03
C ALA A 167 19.67 -5.20 14.39
N ARG A 168 19.69 -3.94 14.86
CA ARG A 168 19.03 -3.53 16.12
C ARG A 168 17.52 -3.77 16.11
N VAL A 169 16.86 -3.57 14.95
CA VAL A 169 15.44 -3.92 14.77
C VAL A 169 15.25 -5.43 14.90
N MET A 170 16.03 -6.25 14.19
CA MET A 170 15.87 -7.71 14.20
C MET A 170 16.22 -8.34 15.56
N GLU A 171 17.16 -7.76 16.31
CA GLU A 171 17.51 -8.14 17.68
C GLU A 171 16.33 -7.89 18.64
N ALA A 172 15.75 -6.68 18.59
CA ALA A 172 14.71 -6.27 19.53
C ALA A 172 13.28 -6.69 19.10
N ARG A 173 13.09 -7.06 17.82
CA ARG A 173 11.84 -7.58 17.23
C ARG A 173 12.13 -8.77 16.30
N PRO A 174 12.30 -10.00 16.84
CA PRO A 174 12.59 -11.21 16.05
C PRO A 174 11.49 -11.64 15.06
N ASP A 175 10.30 -11.03 15.10
CA ASP A 175 9.24 -11.22 14.10
C ASP A 175 9.43 -10.38 12.82
N ILE A 176 10.51 -9.59 12.76
CA ILE A 176 10.83 -8.68 11.67
C ILE A 176 12.17 -9.09 11.04
N THR A 177 12.24 -9.08 9.71
CA THR A 177 13.50 -9.24 8.97
C THR A 177 13.74 -8.02 8.09
N VAL A 178 14.59 -7.10 8.56
CA VAL A 178 14.95 -5.90 7.77
C VAL A 178 15.92 -6.29 6.67
N LYS A 179 15.46 -6.21 5.42
CA LYS A 179 16.27 -6.40 4.21
C LYS A 179 16.59 -5.05 3.56
N THR A 180 17.58 -5.01 2.69
CA THR A 180 17.90 -3.83 1.84
C THR A 180 16.89 -3.61 0.71
N THR A 181 15.99 -4.56 0.44
CA THR A 181 14.91 -4.43 -0.54
C THR A 181 13.61 -5.06 -0.02
N HIS A 182 12.46 -4.55 -0.45
CA HIS A 182 11.14 -5.08 -0.10
C HIS A 182 10.87 -6.43 -0.80
N ASN A 183 11.20 -7.53 -0.13
CA ASN A 183 11.16 -8.88 -0.69
C ASN A 183 9.76 -9.54 -0.61
N TYR A 184 8.72 -8.92 -1.17
CA TYR A 184 7.37 -9.52 -1.28
C TYR A 184 6.75 -9.29 -2.66
N GLU A 185 5.94 -10.24 -3.16
CA GLU A 185 5.30 -10.09 -4.47
C GLU A 185 4.20 -9.01 -4.43
N ILE A 186 4.35 -8.01 -5.30
CA ILE A 186 3.34 -6.97 -5.54
C ILE A 186 2.31 -7.52 -6.54
N THR A 187 1.25 -8.12 -6.03
CA THR A 187 0.16 -8.70 -6.83
C THR A 187 -0.65 -7.62 -7.55
N HIS A 188 -0.26 -7.29 -8.78
CA HIS A 188 -1.00 -6.33 -9.60
C HIS A 188 -2.31 -6.93 -10.15
N PRO A 189 -3.47 -6.26 -9.99
CA PRO A 189 -4.78 -6.77 -10.43
C PRO A 189 -4.95 -6.79 -11.95
N TYR A 190 -4.13 -6.02 -12.68
CA TYR A 190 -4.09 -6.04 -14.14
C TYR A 190 -2.68 -6.38 -14.60
N ARG A 191 -2.57 -7.50 -15.32
CA ARG A 191 -1.32 -8.00 -15.90
C ARG A 191 -1.48 -8.14 -17.42
N TRP A 192 -0.39 -7.89 -18.15
CA TRP A 192 -0.24 -8.16 -19.58
C TRP A 192 1.10 -8.83 -19.80
N GLN A 193 1.20 -9.74 -20.77
CA GLN A 193 2.40 -10.49 -21.10
C GLN A 193 2.79 -10.22 -22.55
N CYS A 194 4.07 -10.03 -22.81
CA CYS A 194 4.58 -9.93 -24.18
C CYS A 194 4.58 -11.30 -24.86
N THR A 195 4.04 -11.39 -26.07
CA THR A 195 4.05 -12.61 -26.90
C THR A 195 5.45 -13.13 -27.20
N ASP A 196 6.42 -12.21 -27.37
CA ASP A 196 7.73 -12.54 -27.93
C ASP A 196 8.74 -12.84 -26.82
N CYS A 197 8.87 -11.92 -25.85
CA CYS A 197 9.89 -11.98 -24.80
C CYS A 197 9.34 -12.41 -23.42
N GLN A 198 8.06 -12.77 -23.33
CA GLN A 198 7.36 -13.23 -22.12
C GLN A 198 7.36 -12.26 -20.92
N LEU A 199 7.88 -11.03 -21.08
CA LEU A 199 7.90 -10.03 -20.03
C LEU A 199 6.48 -9.64 -19.59
N ILE A 200 6.22 -9.73 -18.28
CA ILE A 200 4.91 -9.42 -17.69
C ILE A 200 4.89 -8.00 -17.12
N TYR A 201 4.00 -7.17 -17.64
CA TYR A 201 3.71 -5.83 -17.14
C TYR A 201 2.55 -5.88 -16.15
N GLY A 202 2.80 -5.54 -14.87
CA GLY A 202 1.75 -5.36 -13.86
C GLY A 202 1.36 -3.89 -13.68
N ARG A 203 0.06 -3.60 -13.49
CA ARG A 203 -0.47 -2.26 -13.17
C ARG A 203 -1.67 -2.36 -12.20
N PHE A 204 -1.89 -1.31 -11.41
CA PHE A 204 -3.08 -1.16 -10.55
C PHE A 204 -4.31 -0.58 -11.28
N SER A 205 -4.17 -0.17 -12.54
CA SER A 205 -5.25 0.31 -13.41
C SER A 205 -5.19 -0.37 -14.78
N LYS A 206 -6.29 -0.33 -15.55
CA LYS A 206 -6.34 -0.84 -16.93
C LYS A 206 -5.75 0.18 -17.93
N SER A 207 -4.50 0.60 -17.70
CA SER A 207 -3.85 1.65 -18.49
C SER A 207 -3.24 1.15 -19.81
N ILE A 208 -2.78 -0.11 -19.87
CA ILE A 208 -2.20 -0.68 -21.09
C ILE A 208 -3.33 -1.18 -22.01
N LYS A 209 -3.38 -0.61 -23.22
CA LYS A 209 -4.28 -0.99 -24.32
C LYS A 209 -3.49 -1.85 -25.32
N PRO A 210 -3.75 -3.17 -25.47
CA PRO A 210 -2.99 -4.06 -26.37
C PRO A 210 -2.92 -3.61 -27.84
N ASP A 211 -3.93 -2.88 -28.27
CA ASP A 211 -4.10 -2.25 -29.57
C ASP A 211 -3.13 -1.08 -29.77
N GLU A 212 -3.16 -0.08 -28.88
CA GLU A 212 -2.32 1.13 -28.94
C GLU A 212 -0.89 0.94 -28.38
N SER A 213 -0.65 -0.08 -27.56
CA SER A 213 0.62 -0.30 -26.83
C SER A 213 1.40 -1.51 -27.34
N ARG A 214 2.73 -1.49 -27.20
CA ARG A 214 3.63 -2.64 -27.41
C ARG A 214 4.63 -2.77 -26.27
N CYS A 215 5.29 -3.92 -26.19
CA CYS A 215 6.33 -4.22 -25.20
C CYS A 215 7.56 -3.31 -25.39
N GLY A 216 7.88 -2.48 -24.39
CA GLY A 216 9.02 -1.56 -24.44
C GLY A 216 10.41 -2.22 -24.55
N LYS A 217 10.54 -3.56 -24.40
CA LYS A 217 11.81 -4.28 -24.58
C LYS A 217 12.02 -4.84 -26.00
N CYS A 218 10.95 -5.06 -26.77
CA CYS A 218 11.08 -5.73 -28.08
C CYS A 218 10.14 -5.21 -29.17
N GLY A 219 9.08 -4.48 -28.82
CA GLY A 219 8.21 -3.81 -29.79
C GLY A 219 8.98 -2.81 -30.64
N ASP A 220 8.51 -2.60 -31.86
CA ASP A 220 9.16 -1.80 -32.88
C ASP A 220 8.09 -0.95 -33.58
N PRO A 221 8.20 0.40 -33.59
CA PRO A 221 7.25 1.27 -34.28
C PRO A 221 7.06 0.95 -35.78
N LYS A 222 8.05 0.30 -36.42
CA LYS A 222 8.00 -0.11 -37.83
C LYS A 222 7.43 -1.52 -38.04
N ASN A 223 7.32 -2.33 -36.98
CA ASN A 223 6.82 -3.70 -37.06
C ASN A 223 5.70 -3.93 -36.01
N THR A 224 4.47 -3.64 -36.42
CA THR A 224 3.26 -3.71 -35.59
C THR A 224 2.93 -5.10 -35.03
N ASN A 225 3.49 -6.16 -35.64
CA ASN A 225 3.36 -7.56 -35.21
C ASN A 225 4.31 -7.93 -34.06
N LYS A 226 5.31 -7.09 -33.77
CA LYS A 226 6.35 -7.35 -32.76
C LYS A 226 5.99 -6.71 -31.42
N GLY A 227 6.25 -7.42 -30.33
CA GLY A 227 6.02 -6.95 -28.96
C GLY A 227 4.54 -6.83 -28.59
N ILE A 228 3.67 -7.69 -29.12
CA ILE A 228 2.23 -7.68 -28.81
C ILE A 228 2.01 -8.00 -27.32
N LEU A 229 1.04 -7.33 -26.67
CA LEU A 229 0.77 -7.45 -25.24
C LEU A 229 -0.58 -8.12 -24.96
N ILE A 230 -0.59 -9.42 -24.67
CA ILE A 230 -1.81 -10.14 -24.30
C ILE A 230 -2.22 -9.85 -22.85
N ALA A 231 -3.50 -9.53 -22.62
CA ALA A 231 -4.02 -9.24 -21.28
C ALA A 231 -4.33 -10.53 -20.51
N LEU A 232 -3.63 -10.78 -19.40
CA LEU A 232 -3.82 -11.99 -18.57
C LEU A 232 -5.02 -11.88 -17.61
N HIS A 233 -5.51 -10.67 -17.39
CA HIS A 233 -6.61 -10.41 -16.47
C HIS A 233 -7.97 -10.66 -17.15
N LYS A 234 -8.93 -11.26 -16.42
CA LYS A 234 -10.25 -11.60 -16.96
C LYS A 234 -10.92 -10.36 -17.59
N LYS A 235 -11.15 -10.40 -18.91
CA LYS A 235 -12.05 -9.46 -19.58
C LYS A 235 -13.46 -9.71 -19.00
N ARG A 236 -14.11 -8.66 -18.49
CA ARG A 236 -15.54 -8.76 -18.15
C ARG A 236 -16.28 -8.89 -19.47
N VAL A 237 -16.79 -10.09 -19.75
CA VAL A 237 -17.80 -10.25 -20.80
C VAL A 237 -18.92 -9.29 -20.45
N LYS A 238 -19.14 -8.31 -21.31
CA LYS A 238 -20.33 -7.48 -21.27
C LYS A 238 -21.37 -8.34 -21.94
N ASP A 239 -22.32 -8.89 -21.19
CA ASP A 239 -23.46 -9.57 -21.80
C ASP A 239 -24.05 -8.60 -22.83
N SER A 240 -23.94 -8.99 -24.11
CA SER A 240 -24.58 -8.29 -25.21
C SER A 240 -26.07 -8.35 -24.91
N GLN A 241 -26.63 -7.20 -24.53
CA GLN A 241 -27.98 -7.10 -24.01
C GLN A 241 -28.93 -7.88 -24.91
N THR A 242 -29.63 -8.86 -24.34
CA THR A 242 -30.87 -9.33 -24.95
C THR A 242 -31.71 -8.08 -25.26
N PRO A 243 -32.32 -7.97 -26.45
CA PRO A 243 -32.89 -6.71 -26.92
C PRO A 243 -34.16 -6.37 -26.13
N VAL A 244 -33.97 -5.74 -24.96
CA VAL A 244 -35.05 -5.16 -24.16
C VAL A 244 -35.69 -4.08 -25.01
N ALA A 245 -36.91 -4.35 -25.48
CA ALA A 245 -37.63 -3.47 -26.37
C ALA A 245 -37.72 -2.06 -25.77
N LYS A 246 -37.37 -1.04 -26.56
CA LYS A 246 -37.45 0.36 -26.17
C LYS A 246 -38.92 0.80 -26.08
N ILE A 247 -39.59 0.45 -24.98
CA ILE A 247 -40.88 1.07 -24.63
C ILE A 247 -40.59 2.55 -24.36
N SER A 248 -40.98 3.39 -25.32
CA SER A 248 -40.70 4.82 -25.28
C SER A 248 -41.44 5.48 -24.12
N ARG A 249 -40.72 6.14 -23.21
CA ARG A 249 -41.31 6.97 -22.18
C ARG A 249 -41.71 8.30 -22.82
N MET A 250 -42.97 8.41 -23.24
CA MET A 250 -43.55 9.68 -23.68
C MET A 250 -43.36 10.76 -22.62
N ALA A 251 -42.96 11.95 -23.05
CA ALA A 251 -42.75 13.08 -22.15
C ALA A 251 -44.09 13.70 -21.75
N ALA A 252 -44.35 13.79 -20.44
CA ALA A 252 -45.48 14.58 -19.94
C ALA A 252 -45.13 16.08 -20.05
N SER A 253 -45.84 16.79 -20.92
CA SER A 253 -45.75 18.24 -21.06
C SER A 253 -46.27 18.92 -19.78
N LYS A 254 -45.46 19.84 -19.22
CA LYS A 254 -45.91 20.80 -18.21
C LYS A 254 -46.12 22.16 -18.89
N PRO A 255 -47.24 22.87 -18.62
CA PRO A 255 -47.37 24.25 -19.05
C PRO A 255 -46.30 25.12 -18.39
N ARG A 256 -45.89 26.18 -19.09
CA ARG A 256 -45.00 27.23 -18.59
C ARG A 256 -45.80 28.50 -18.40
N ASP A 257 -46.28 28.72 -17.19
CA ASP A 257 -46.74 30.04 -16.77
C ASP A 257 -45.64 30.72 -15.95
N SER A 258 -45.15 31.84 -16.47
CA SER A 258 -44.34 32.81 -15.74
C SER A 258 -45.20 34.06 -15.49
N PRO A 259 -44.90 34.83 -14.44
CA PRO A 259 -44.49 36.19 -14.75
C PRO A 259 -43.17 36.59 -14.09
N SER A 260 -42.38 37.39 -14.80
CA SER A 260 -41.16 38.02 -14.27
C SER A 260 -41.50 39.21 -13.37
N ALA A 261 -40.69 39.43 -12.33
CA ALA A 261 -40.63 40.71 -11.63
C ALA A 261 -39.25 41.33 -11.82
N ILE A 262 -39.20 42.51 -12.44
CA ILE A 262 -38.00 43.35 -12.56
C ILE A 262 -38.26 44.62 -11.73
N PHE A 263 -37.37 44.94 -10.78
CA PHE A 263 -37.23 46.31 -10.26
C PHE A 263 -35.76 46.61 -9.93
N SER A 264 -35.43 47.90 -9.75
CA SER A 264 -34.11 48.44 -10.10
C SER A 264 -33.66 49.59 -9.19
N ARG A 265 -32.44 49.46 -8.64
CA ARG A 265 -31.65 50.52 -7.94
C ARG A 265 -32.31 50.99 -6.61
N LYS A 266 -31.67 51.72 -5.70
CA LYS A 266 -30.44 52.56 -5.71
C LYS A 266 -29.84 52.62 -4.28
N ALA A 267 -28.59 53.05 -4.11
CA ALA A 267 -27.97 53.33 -2.78
C ALA A 267 -28.38 54.71 -2.22
N PRO A 268 -28.09 55.01 -0.94
CA PRO A 268 -27.26 56.20 -0.67
C PRO A 268 -26.32 56.18 0.57
N THR A 269 -25.26 57.01 0.48
CA THR A 269 -24.61 57.88 1.51
C THR A 269 -23.96 57.35 2.80
N VAL A 270 -22.64 57.63 2.89
CA VAL A 270 -21.81 58.00 4.08
C VAL A 270 -22.14 59.45 4.54
N PRO A 271 -21.66 60.02 5.69
CA PRO A 271 -20.29 60.04 6.24
C PRO A 271 -20.20 59.57 7.72
N GLU A 272 -19.20 59.78 8.58
CA GLU A 272 -17.94 60.60 8.69
C GLU A 272 -17.01 59.86 9.73
N ALA A 273 -15.72 60.12 10.03
CA ALA A 273 -14.67 61.02 9.55
C ALA A 273 -13.25 60.54 10.04
N GLU A 274 -12.15 61.07 9.44
CA GLU A 274 -10.86 61.60 10.01
C GLU A 274 -10.06 60.89 11.15
N LEU A 275 -8.71 60.95 11.26
CA LEU A 275 -7.58 61.44 10.42
C LEU A 275 -6.22 60.90 10.96
N LEU A 276 -5.21 60.71 10.08
CA LEU A 276 -3.73 60.80 10.30
C LEU A 276 -3.05 59.82 11.30
N SER A 277 -1.72 59.64 11.31
CA SER A 277 -0.62 60.22 10.50
C SER A 277 0.40 59.16 10.02
N ASP A 278 1.21 59.53 9.03
CA ASP A 278 2.37 58.78 8.52
C ASP A 278 3.60 58.87 9.45
N ASP A 279 4.59 57.99 9.22
CA ASP A 279 6.03 58.27 9.41
C ASP A 279 6.87 57.27 8.59
N GLU A 280 7.78 57.77 7.75
CA GLU A 280 8.79 56.96 7.04
C GLU A 280 10.11 56.93 7.84
N VAL A 281 10.91 55.87 7.70
CA VAL A 281 12.31 55.86 8.19
C VAL A 281 13.22 55.25 7.13
N GLU A 282 14.30 55.97 6.82
CA GLU A 282 15.23 55.67 5.73
C GLU A 282 16.12 54.44 6.00
N VAL A 283 16.58 53.79 4.93
CA VAL A 283 17.65 52.79 4.97
C VAL A 283 18.93 53.41 4.39
N ILE A 284 19.80 53.91 5.28
CA ILE A 284 21.13 54.38 4.92
C ILE A 284 22.12 53.21 4.99
N CYS A 285 23.01 53.13 4.00
CA CYS A 285 24.07 52.13 3.89
C CYS A 285 25.30 52.51 4.73
N ASP A 286 26.09 51.52 5.14
CA ASP A 286 27.53 51.69 5.27
C ASP A 286 28.30 50.40 4.96
N VAL A 287 29.61 50.53 4.69
CA VAL A 287 30.49 49.49 4.15
C VAL A 287 31.85 49.50 4.84
N SER A 288 32.41 48.32 5.14
CA SER A 288 33.84 48.17 5.46
C SER A 288 34.32 46.72 5.28
N THR A 289 35.63 46.57 5.10
CA THR A 289 36.23 45.43 4.38
C THR A 289 37.39 44.74 5.10
N ALA A 290 37.40 43.40 5.07
CA ALA A 290 38.59 42.53 5.02
C ALA A 290 38.10 41.13 4.55
N THR A 291 38.67 40.42 3.56
CA THR A 291 40.08 39.99 3.38
C THR A 291 40.50 39.07 4.53
N THR A 292 40.74 37.77 4.34
CA THR A 292 41.61 37.12 3.33
C THR A 292 40.94 36.03 2.48
N ALA A 293 41.64 35.60 1.42
CA ALA A 293 41.26 34.45 0.59
C ALA A 293 41.80 33.12 1.14
N ASP A 294 41.28 31.99 0.64
CA ASP A 294 42.16 30.91 0.17
C ASP A 294 41.53 30.06 -0.97
N THR A 295 42.41 29.53 -1.83
CA THR A 295 42.33 28.39 -2.77
C THR A 295 40.98 27.93 -3.33
N CYS A 296 40.85 28.03 -4.65
CA CYS A 296 39.82 27.38 -5.45
C CYS A 296 40.32 26.03 -6.01
N THR A 297 39.52 24.96 -5.90
CA THR A 297 39.69 23.71 -6.65
C THR A 297 38.35 23.23 -7.24
N PRO A 298 38.31 22.75 -8.50
CA PRO A 298 37.07 22.29 -9.12
C PRO A 298 36.79 20.83 -8.75
N SER A 299 35.76 20.57 -7.94
CA SER A 299 35.24 19.21 -7.73
C SER A 299 34.26 18.83 -8.84
N VAL A 300 34.45 17.63 -9.40
CA VAL A 300 33.72 17.12 -10.58
C VAL A 300 32.22 16.89 -10.35
N ASP A 301 31.47 17.03 -11.43
CA ASP A 301 30.03 16.82 -11.55
C ASP A 301 29.65 15.33 -11.70
N ASP A 302 29.70 14.56 -10.60
CA ASP A 302 29.14 13.21 -10.58
C ASP A 302 27.61 13.23 -10.40
N SER A 303 26.88 13.35 -11.51
CA SER A 303 25.41 13.33 -11.55
C SER A 303 24.84 11.90 -11.58
N SER A 304 25.21 11.06 -10.60
CA SER A 304 24.74 9.68 -10.49
C SER A 304 23.26 9.57 -10.01
N ASP A 305 22.33 9.48 -10.97
CA ASP A 305 20.90 9.21 -10.74
C ASP A 305 20.69 7.74 -10.30
N PRO A 306 20.10 7.45 -9.11
CA PRO A 306 19.96 6.08 -8.61
C PRO A 306 18.93 5.27 -9.43
N GLU A 307 19.43 4.30 -10.21
CA GLU A 307 18.64 3.50 -11.14
C GLU A 307 17.39 2.87 -10.53
N ILE A 308 16.23 3.10 -11.17
CA ILE A 308 14.98 2.43 -10.80
C ILE A 308 14.97 1.02 -11.42
N GLU A 309 15.45 0.02 -10.67
CA GLU A 309 15.35 -1.38 -11.05
C GLU A 309 13.88 -1.79 -11.32
N PHE A 310 13.59 -2.13 -12.57
CA PHE A 310 12.31 -2.73 -12.96
C PHE A 310 12.32 -4.22 -12.63
N ILE A 311 11.68 -4.61 -11.52
CA ILE A 311 11.57 -6.03 -11.09
C ILE A 311 10.91 -6.87 -12.20
N ALA A 312 11.74 -7.61 -12.93
CA ALA A 312 11.33 -8.44 -14.05
C ALA A 312 11.22 -9.91 -13.63
N ILE A 313 10.02 -10.33 -13.21
CA ILE A 313 9.75 -11.73 -12.85
C ILE A 313 9.81 -12.60 -14.12
N LYS A 314 10.95 -13.27 -14.33
CA LYS A 314 11.15 -14.28 -15.38
C LYS A 314 10.87 -15.66 -14.80
N MET A 315 9.72 -16.25 -15.13
CA MET A 315 9.40 -17.62 -14.74
C MET A 315 10.22 -18.61 -15.58
N ASN A 316 11.01 -19.46 -14.90
CA ASN A 316 11.77 -20.53 -15.52
C ASN A 316 10.90 -21.79 -15.56
N SER A 317 10.49 -22.24 -16.74
CA SER A 317 9.78 -23.50 -16.92
C SER A 317 10.78 -24.66 -16.96
N ALA A 318 10.89 -25.41 -15.86
CA ALA A 318 11.65 -26.65 -15.84
C ALA A 318 10.82 -27.76 -16.51
N THR A 319 11.22 -28.16 -17.72
CA THR A 319 10.70 -29.38 -18.36
C THR A 319 11.34 -30.60 -17.70
N LEU A 320 10.54 -31.36 -16.96
CA LEU A 320 10.88 -32.75 -16.67
C LEU A 320 10.77 -33.55 -17.97
N THR A 321 11.79 -34.36 -18.24
CA THR A 321 11.76 -35.46 -19.20
C THR A 321 11.99 -36.74 -18.40
N ASP A 322 11.20 -37.78 -18.67
CA ASP A 322 11.36 -39.12 -18.11
C ASP A 322 12.71 -39.77 -18.53
#